data_AF-A0A7C1GHQ2-F1
#
_entry.id   AF-A0A7C1GHQ2-F1
#
_cell.length_a   1.000
_cell.length_b   1.000
_cell.length_c   1.000
_cell.angle_alpha   90.00
_cell.angle_beta   90.00
_cell.angle_gamma   90.00
#
_symmetry.space_group_name_H-M   'P 1'
#
loop_
_entity.id
_entity.type
_entity.pdbx_description
1 polymer ?
#
loop_
_entity_poly.entity_id
_entity_poly.type
_entity_poly.pdbx_seq_one_letter_code
_entity_poly.pdbx_strand_id
1 'polypeptide(L)' 'MAADKIIRPDVSWHDIDTVLLDLDGTLLDKHFDDYFWEEYVPENYSLLRGLSVEQA' A
#
# COMPACT_ATOMS: atom_id res chain seq x y z
N MET A 1 25.79 -7.74 5.81
CA MET A 1 24.71 -8.68 5.44
C MET A 1 23.69 -8.65 6.56
N ALA A 2 22.55 -7.97 6.37
CA ALA A 2 21.50 -7.96 7.38
C ALA A 2 20.83 -9.33 7.38
N ALA A 3 20.70 -9.96 8.55
CA ALA A 3 19.96 -11.20 8.69
C ALA A 3 18.48 -10.91 8.44
N ASP A 4 17.82 -11.70 7.60
CA ASP A 4 16.39 -11.60 7.33
C ASP A 4 15.63 -11.71 8.66
N LYS A 5 15.07 -10.58 9.11
CA LYS A 5 14.27 -10.52 10.31
C LYS A 5 12.89 -11.05 9.98
N ILE A 6 12.66 -12.34 10.23
CA ILE A 6 11.35 -12.95 10.06
C ILE A 6 10.40 -12.38 11.13
N ILE A 7 9.47 -11.53 10.69
CA ILE A 7 8.36 -11.05 11.52
C ILE A 7 7.29 -12.13 11.53
N ARG A 8 6.90 -12.60 12.71
CA ARG A 8 5.77 -13.52 12.89
C ARG A 8 4.66 -12.76 13.62
N PRO A 9 3.72 -12.16 12.88
CA PRO A 9 2.63 -11.44 13.51
C PRO A 9 1.70 -12.43 14.23
N ASP A 10 1.27 -12.07 15.44
CA ASP A 10 0.29 -12.85 16.21
C ASP A 10 -1.10 -12.51 15.70
N VAL A 11 -1.50 -13.21 14.64
CA VAL A 11 -2.74 -12.99 13.90
C VAL A 11 -3.54 -14.28 13.93
N SER A 12 -4.81 -14.19 14.34
CA SER A 12 -5.74 -15.30 14.28
C SER A 12 -6.18 -15.54 12.84
N TRP A 13 -5.41 -16.36 12.11
CA TRP A 13 -5.66 -16.67 10.70
C TRP A 13 -7.01 -17.32 10.43
N HIS A 14 -7.61 -17.96 11.44
CA HIS A 14 -8.93 -18.57 11.32
C HIS A 14 -10.06 -17.55 11.21
N ASP A 15 -9.83 -16.31 11.63
CA ASP A 15 -10.83 -15.23 11.62
C ASP A 15 -10.72 -14.35 10.35
N ILE A 16 -9.82 -14.70 9.42
CA ILE A 16 -9.56 -13.94 8.20
C ILE A 16 -10.14 -14.68 7.00
N ASP A 17 -11.16 -14.09 6.38
CA ASP A 17 -11.80 -14.67 5.19
C ASP A 17 -11.04 -14.37 3.89
N THR A 18 -10.29 -13.27 3.84
CA THR A 18 -9.66 -12.79 2.60
C THR A 18 -8.28 -12.21 2.89
N VAL A 19 -7.31 -12.62 2.09
CA VAL A 19 -5.95 -12.07 2.07
C VAL A 19 -5.71 -11.54 0.67
N LEU A 20 -5.20 -10.31 0.59
CA LEU A 20 -4.76 -9.71 -0.66
C LEU A 20 -3.24 -9.88 -0.77
N LEU A 21 -2.79 -10.29 -1.94
CA LEU A 21 -1.39 -10.46 -2.28
C LEU A 21 -1.05 -9.56 -3.46
N ASP A 22 0.12 -8.95 -3.41
CA ASP A 22 0.69 -8.22 -4.55
C ASP A 22 1.23 -9.22 -5.61
N LEU A 23 1.56 -8.70 -6.80
CA LEU A 23 2.06 -9.46 -7.94
C LEU A 23 3.38 -10.20 -7.68
N ASP A 24 4.15 -9.76 -6.69
CA ASP A 24 5.38 -10.40 -6.23
C ASP A 24 5.18 -11.39 -5.08
N GLY A 25 3.93 -11.60 -4.64
CA GLY A 25 3.56 -12.49 -3.55
C GLY A 25 3.72 -11.91 -2.15
N THR A 26 3.99 -10.61 -2.03
CA THR A 26 3.95 -9.90 -0.74
C THR A 26 2.52 -9.69 -0.25
N LEU A 27 2.32 -9.59 1.07
CA LEU A 27 1.02 -9.26 1.64
C LEU A 27 0.67 -7.82 1.29
N LEU A 28 -0.48 -7.62 0.67
CA LEU A 28 -0.96 -6.32 0.25
C LEU A 28 -1.67 -5.61 1.40
N ASP A 29 -1.29 -4.36 1.66
CA ASP A 29 -2.05 -3.46 2.53
C ASP A 29 -2.98 -2.60 1.67
N LYS A 30 -4.25 -2.97 1.63
CA LYS A 30 -5.26 -2.25 0.84
C LYS A 30 -5.41 -0.79 1.27
N HIS A 31 -5.40 -0.51 2.58
CA HIS A 31 -5.64 0.84 3.06
C HIS A 31 -4.51 1.78 2.64
N PHE A 32 -3.28 1.29 2.74
CA PHE A 32 -2.12 2.01 2.24
C PHE A 32 -2.20 2.25 0.73
N ASP A 33 -2.52 1.22 -0.06
CA ASP A 33 -2.60 1.35 -1.52
C ASP A 33 -3.67 2.33 -1.98
N ASP A 34 -4.88 2.25 -1.41
CA ASP A 34 -5.97 3.19 -1.72
C ASP A 34 -5.50 4.63 -1.47
N TYR A 35 -4.96 4.91 -0.28
CA TYR A 35 -4.46 6.24 0.06
C TYR A 35 -3.31 6.70 -0.86
N PHE A 36 -2.33 5.82 -1.10
CA PHE A 36 -1.14 6.17 -1.85
C PHE A 36 -1.50 6.54 -3.30
N TRP A 37 -2.35 5.74 -3.94
CA TRP A 37 -2.70 5.95 -5.35
C TRP A 37 -3.82 6.98 -5.55
N GLU A 38 -4.82 7.03 -4.68
CA GLU A 38 -5.98 7.91 -4.87
C GLU A 38 -5.77 9.33 -4.30
N GLU A 39 -4.95 9.48 -3.25
CA GLU A 39 -4.73 10.77 -2.60
C GLU A 39 -3.30 11.26 -2.81
N TYR A 40 -2.32 10.51 -2.32
CA TYR A 40 -0.94 10.99 -2.21
C TYR A 40 -0.30 11.27 -3.57
N VAL A 41 -0.43 10.37 -4.53
CA VAL A 41 0.16 10.53 -5.87
C VAL A 41 -0.46 11.70 -6.64
N PRO A 42 -1.80 11.82 -6.77
CA PRO A 42 -2.42 12.97 -7.43
C PRO A 42 -2.05 14.31 -6.81
N GLU A 43 -2.07 14.41 -5.47
CA GLU A 43 -1.67 15.63 -4.75
C GLU A 43 -0.24 16.06 -5.10
N ASN A 44 0.73 15.16 -4.94
CA ASN A 44 2.14 15.50 -5.18
C ASN A 44 2.43 15.73 -6.66
N TYR A 45 1.80 14.98 -7.56
CA TYR A 45 1.96 15.17 -9.00
C TYR A 45 1.41 16.52 -9.45
N SER A 46 0.22 16.91 -8.97
CA SER A 46 -0.40 18.20 -9.26
C SER A 46 0.47 19.37 -8.81
N LEU A 47 1.04 19.30 -7.60
CA LEU A 47 1.96 20.29 -7.05
C LEU A 47 3.22 20.46 -7.89
N LEU A 48 3.84 19.35 -8.31
CA LEU A 48 5.04 19.37 -9.15
C LEU A 48 4.80 19.95 -10.55
N ARG A 49 3.57 19.87 -11.04
CA ARG A 49 3.20 20.28 -12.40
C ARG A 49 2.40 21.58 -12.47
N GLY A 50 2.02 22.15 -11.33
CA GLY A 50 1.14 23.31 -11.26
C GLY A 50 -0.27 23.04 -11.81
N LEU A 51 -0.74 21.81 -11.68
CA LEU A 51 -2.10 21.40 -12.06
C LEU A 51 -3.01 21.40 -10.82
N SER A 52 -4.33 21.36 -11.00
CA SER A 52 -5.23 20.98 -9.90
C SER A 52 -5.18 19.46 -9.68
N VAL A 53 -5.63 18.99 -8.52
CA VAL A 53 -5.66 17.55 -8.19
C VAL A 53 -6.59 16.81 -9.14
N GLU A 54 -7.70 17.42 -9.56
CA GLU A 54 -8.64 16.83 -10.52
C GLU A 54 -8.08 16.72 -11.95
N GLN A 55 -6.98 17.42 -12.23
CA GLN A 55 -6.30 17.41 -13.52
C GLN A 55 -5.06 16.50 -13.54
N ALA A 56 -4.63 16.01 -12.38
CA ALA A 56 -3.51 15.08 -12.22
C ALA A 56 -3.92 13.65 -12.62
#